data_AF-A0A5C4SBK0-F1
#
_entry.id   AF-A0A5C4SBK0-F1
#
_cell.length_a   1.000
_cell.length_b   1.000
_cell.length_c   1.000
_cell.angle_alpha   90.00
_cell.angle_beta   90.00
_cell.angle_gamma   90.00
#
_symmetry.space_group_name_H-M   'P 1'
#
loop_
_entity.id
_entity.type
_entity.pdbx_description
1 polymer ?
#
loop_
_entity_poly.entity_id
_entity_poly.type
_entity_poly.pdbx_seq_one_letter_code
_entity_poly.pdbx_strand_id
1 'polypeptide(L)'
;MTLLCSSVTAQDIKNTLGANGNFVVEDENNVSLLNVSSLDGSITSSNLAGTGNNYLSVDSSGNFIRSSGSLELSVNVISSSTYSALSSDYTLITLTDTTITMPDAANSIGRVLVIKNPQNQSIVNITSTDPNDRFDGALGVQLNNSWEFVIIQAVTTQAWVIIGGNGYVLTN
;
A
#
# COMPACT_ATOMS: atom_id res chain seq x y z
N MET A 1 -39.27 2.85 43.23
CA MET A 1 -38.08 2.00 43.32
C MET A 1 -37.08 2.56 42.33
N THR A 2 -35.99 3.16 42.82
CA THR A 2 -34.99 3.80 41.96
C THR A 2 -33.84 2.84 41.81
N LEU A 3 -33.59 2.37 40.59
CA LEU A 3 -32.45 1.51 40.27
C LEU A 3 -31.24 2.41 40.00
N LEU A 4 -30.27 2.39 40.92
CA LEU A 4 -28.95 2.99 40.72
C LEU A 4 -28.03 1.90 40.17
N CYS A 5 -27.59 2.07 38.93
CA CYS A 5 -26.72 1.13 38.23
C CYS A 5 -25.56 1.89 37.60
N SER A 6 -24.33 1.42 37.77
CA SER A 6 -23.13 2.05 37.21
C SER A 6 -22.86 1.65 35.75
N SER A 7 -23.51 0.61 35.23
CA SER A 7 -23.39 0.18 33.84
C SER A 7 -24.55 -0.71 33.41
N VAL A 8 -25.18 -0.39 32.29
CA VAL A 8 -26.17 -1.26 31.64
C VAL A 8 -25.50 -1.92 30.43
N THR A 9 -25.52 -3.25 30.36
CA THR A 9 -25.04 -4.02 29.20
C THR A 9 -26.22 -4.69 28.51
N ALA A 10 -26.31 -4.55 27.20
CA ALA A 10 -27.28 -5.29 26.38
C ALA A 10 -26.52 -6.25 25.45
N GLN A 11 -27.00 -7.49 25.38
CA GLN A 11 -26.57 -8.52 24.44
C GLN A 11 -27.76 -8.89 23.57
N ASP A 12 -27.52 -9.37 22.34
CA ASP A 12 -28.56 -9.82 21.41
C ASP A 12 -29.65 -8.78 21.10
N ILE A 13 -29.25 -7.51 20.91
CA ILE A 13 -30.19 -6.46 20.50
C ILE A 13 -30.70 -6.75 19.08
N LYS A 14 -31.89 -7.32 18.98
CA LYS A 14 -32.65 -7.38 17.73
C LYS A 14 -33.47 -6.10 17.61
N ASN A 15 -33.08 -5.19 16.71
CA ASN A 15 -33.90 -4.02 16.41
C ASN A 15 -35.26 -4.48 15.86
N THR A 16 -36.33 -4.26 16.62
CA THR A 16 -37.72 -4.60 16.25
C THR A 16 -38.51 -3.39 15.76
N LEU A 17 -37.86 -2.24 15.53
CA LEU A 17 -38.52 -1.00 15.13
C LEU A 17 -39.04 -1.03 13.67
N GLY A 18 -40.10 -1.80 13.42
CA GLY A 18 -41.01 -1.64 12.28
C GLY A 18 -40.41 -1.76 10.87
N ALA A 19 -41.28 -1.77 9.85
CA ALA A 19 -40.92 -2.13 8.48
C ALA A 19 -39.96 -1.17 7.74
N ASN A 20 -39.44 -0.12 8.38
CA ASN A 20 -38.55 0.88 7.77
C ASN A 20 -37.49 1.47 8.76
N GLY A 21 -37.18 0.79 9.87
CA GLY A 21 -36.45 1.40 10.99
C GLY A 21 -34.93 1.29 10.91
N ASN A 22 -34.25 2.41 10.69
CA ASN A 22 -32.82 2.53 10.90
C ASN A 22 -32.44 2.19 12.36
N PHE A 23 -31.26 1.60 12.57
CA PHE A 23 -30.68 1.51 13.91
C PHE A 23 -29.90 2.78 14.18
N VAL A 24 -30.37 3.59 15.13
CA VAL A 24 -29.74 4.86 15.51
C VAL A 24 -29.27 4.78 16.96
N VAL A 25 -28.02 5.13 17.20
CA VAL A 25 -27.48 5.46 18.53
C VAL A 25 -27.32 6.97 18.55
N GLU A 26 -27.86 7.67 19.54
CA GLU A 26 -27.79 9.14 19.67
C GLU A 26 -27.11 9.53 20.98
N ASP A 27 -26.50 10.71 21.02
CA ASP A 27 -26.05 11.33 22.27
C ASP A 27 -27.21 11.99 23.03
N GLU A 28 -26.92 12.56 24.19
CA GLU A 28 -27.90 13.26 25.04
C GLU A 28 -28.54 14.51 24.40
N ASN A 29 -27.99 14.99 23.28
CA ASN A 29 -28.47 16.13 22.51
C ASN A 29 -29.22 15.70 21.22
N ASN A 30 -29.53 14.42 21.05
CA ASN A 30 -30.12 13.81 19.84
C ASN A 30 -29.22 13.95 18.60
N VAL A 31 -27.91 14.06 18.78
CA VAL A 31 -26.95 13.92 17.69
C VAL A 31 -26.75 12.44 17.47
N SER A 32 -27.10 11.93 16.28
CA SER A 32 -26.77 10.53 15.95
C SER A 32 -25.26 10.31 16.10
N LEU A 33 -24.83 9.19 16.68
CA LEU A 33 -23.45 8.75 16.80
C LEU A 33 -23.18 7.56 15.86
N LEU A 34 -24.21 6.74 15.63
CA LEU A 34 -24.24 5.67 14.65
C LEU A 34 -25.63 5.61 14.04
N ASN A 35 -25.72 5.55 12.72
CA ASN A 35 -26.97 5.35 12.00
C ASN A 35 -26.75 4.28 10.93
N VAL A 36 -27.39 3.13 11.11
CA VAL A 36 -27.40 2.03 10.14
C VAL A 36 -28.72 2.06 9.41
N SER A 37 -28.65 2.35 8.11
CA SER A 37 -29.80 2.38 7.22
C SER A 37 -30.44 0.99 7.11
N SER A 38 -31.75 0.91 7.34
CA SER A 38 -32.48 -0.34 7.14
C SER A 38 -32.75 -0.65 5.67
N LEU A 39 -32.55 0.33 4.78
CA LEU A 39 -32.81 0.20 3.34
C LEU A 39 -31.71 -0.60 2.64
N ASP A 40 -30.46 -0.38 3.03
CA ASP A 40 -29.27 -0.90 2.34
C ASP A 40 -28.14 -1.31 3.30
N GLY A 41 -28.34 -1.24 4.62
CA GLY A 41 -27.32 -1.54 5.62
C GLY A 41 -26.21 -0.50 5.69
N SER A 42 -26.30 0.61 4.95
CA SER A 42 -25.25 1.63 4.92
C SER A 42 -25.10 2.31 6.28
N ILE A 43 -23.85 2.58 6.66
CA ILE A 43 -23.54 3.42 7.81
C ILE A 43 -23.18 4.80 7.27
N THR A 44 -23.98 5.80 7.61
CA THR A 44 -23.72 7.18 7.13
C THR A 44 -22.57 7.80 7.91
N SER A 45 -21.62 8.37 7.17
CA SER A 45 -20.31 8.82 7.67
C SER A 45 -20.33 10.10 8.50
N SER A 46 -21.49 10.76 8.64
CA SER A 46 -21.61 12.07 9.30
C SER A 46 -21.13 12.06 10.75
N ASN A 47 -21.15 10.91 11.43
CA ASN A 47 -20.73 10.77 12.84
C ASN A 47 -19.48 9.90 13.03
N LEU A 48 -19.08 9.15 12.00
CA LEU A 48 -17.75 8.54 11.91
C LEU A 48 -16.67 9.62 11.69
N ALA A 49 -17.03 10.74 11.05
CA ALA A 49 -16.15 11.88 10.78
C ALA A 49 -15.66 12.65 12.03
N GLY A 50 -16.10 12.26 13.24
CA GLY A 50 -15.80 12.97 14.49
C GLY A 50 -14.38 12.80 15.06
N THR A 51 -13.56 11.87 14.56
CA THR A 51 -12.20 11.65 15.09
C THR A 51 -11.18 11.22 14.03
N GLY A 52 -11.06 12.00 12.95
CA GLY A 52 -9.79 12.09 12.19
C GLY A 52 -9.19 10.81 11.59
N ASN A 53 -9.92 9.70 11.46
CA ASN A 53 -9.41 8.43 10.93
C ASN A 53 -10.57 7.55 10.42
N ASN A 54 -11.24 7.96 9.34
CA ASN A 54 -12.26 7.12 8.70
C ASN A 54 -11.62 6.14 7.71
N TYR A 55 -11.22 4.97 8.23
CA TYR A 55 -10.66 3.86 7.46
C TYR A 55 -11.69 2.85 6.94
N LEU A 56 -12.98 3.20 6.93
CA LEU A 56 -14.05 2.29 6.52
C LEU A 56 -14.88 2.95 5.42
N SER A 57 -14.87 2.33 4.24
CA SER A 57 -15.79 2.62 3.13
C SER A 57 -16.68 1.40 2.92
N VAL A 58 -17.71 1.54 2.09
CA VAL A 58 -18.62 0.44 1.72
C VAL A 58 -18.51 0.24 0.21
N ASP A 59 -18.37 -1.00 -0.25
CA ASP A 59 -18.34 -1.30 -1.69
C ASP A 59 -19.75 -1.21 -2.31
N SER A 60 -19.85 -1.35 -3.63
CA SER A 60 -21.12 -1.32 -4.37
C SER A 60 -22.11 -2.43 -3.98
N SER A 61 -21.66 -3.40 -3.18
CA SER A 61 -22.43 -4.54 -2.71
C SER A 61 -22.78 -4.43 -1.22
N GLY A 62 -22.44 -3.31 -0.56
CA GLY A 62 -22.75 -3.09 0.85
C GLY A 62 -21.73 -3.65 1.85
N ASN A 63 -20.57 -4.15 1.39
CA ASN A 63 -19.55 -4.71 2.29
C ASN A 63 -18.62 -3.62 2.83
N PHE A 64 -18.27 -3.71 4.12
CA PHE A 64 -17.21 -2.87 4.69
C PHE A 64 -15.86 -3.19 4.04
N ILE A 65 -15.26 -2.18 3.43
CA ILE A 65 -13.91 -2.23 2.90
C ILE A 65 -13.01 -1.28 3.70
N ARG A 66 -11.77 -1.71 3.93
CA ARG A 66 -10.76 -0.84 4.51
C ARG A 66 -10.45 0.26 3.50
N SER A 67 -10.86 1.48 3.81
CA SER A 67 -10.48 2.69 3.07
C SER A 67 -9.08 3.10 3.53
N SER A 68 -8.07 2.28 3.20
CA SER A 68 -6.68 2.61 3.51
C SER A 68 -6.18 3.65 2.53
N GLY A 69 -6.31 4.92 2.90
CA GLY A 69 -5.65 6.07 2.28
C GLY A 69 -4.13 6.15 2.50
N SER A 70 -3.46 5.02 2.68
CA SER A 70 -2.01 4.93 2.57
C SER A 70 -1.70 3.64 1.83
N LEU A 71 -1.05 3.75 0.68
CA LEU A 71 -0.53 2.61 -0.06
C LEU A 71 0.60 2.03 0.80
N GLU A 72 0.30 1.02 1.61
CA GLU A 72 1.30 0.27 2.38
C GLU A 72 2.14 -0.54 1.39
N LEU A 73 3.23 0.06 0.93
CA LEU A 73 4.17 -0.56 0.02
C LEU A 73 5.36 -1.08 0.79
N SER A 74 5.81 -2.28 0.45
CA SER A 74 6.91 -2.94 1.16
C SER A 74 8.22 -2.16 1.04
N VAL A 75 8.99 -2.16 2.13
CA VAL A 75 10.33 -1.60 2.20
C VAL A 75 11.26 -2.69 2.73
N ASN A 76 12.23 -3.10 1.92
CA ASN A 76 13.18 -4.14 2.24
C ASN A 76 14.61 -3.59 2.30
N VAL A 77 15.30 -3.86 3.40
CA VAL A 77 16.71 -3.49 3.59
C VAL A 77 17.58 -4.69 3.23
N ILE A 78 18.48 -4.49 2.28
CA ILE A 78 19.37 -5.51 1.73
C ILE A 78 20.77 -5.30 2.30
N SER A 79 21.25 -6.31 3.02
CA SER A 79 22.60 -6.36 3.59
C SER A 79 23.47 -7.47 2.96
N SER A 80 23.00 -8.09 1.87
CA SER A 80 23.70 -9.14 1.14
C SER A 80 24.28 -8.61 -0.17
N SER A 81 25.30 -9.31 -0.69
CA SER A 81 25.90 -9.01 -2.00
C SER A 81 25.00 -9.35 -3.19
N THR A 82 23.91 -10.08 -2.97
CA THR A 82 22.91 -10.43 -3.99
C THR A 82 21.51 -10.38 -3.39
N TYR A 83 20.52 -10.02 -4.21
CA TYR A 83 19.11 -10.05 -3.84
C TYR A 83 18.23 -10.27 -5.08
N SER A 84 17.24 -11.15 -4.99
CA SER A 84 16.24 -11.35 -6.05
C SER A 84 14.96 -10.62 -5.67
N ALA A 85 14.55 -9.63 -6.48
CA ALA A 85 13.37 -8.83 -6.21
C ALA A 85 12.09 -9.69 -6.33
N LEU A 86 11.28 -9.70 -5.28
CA LEU A 86 10.01 -10.41 -5.19
C LEU A 86 8.88 -9.54 -5.74
N SER A 87 7.80 -10.12 -6.25
CA SER A 87 6.64 -9.37 -6.76
C SER A 87 6.02 -8.40 -5.74
N SER A 88 6.18 -8.67 -4.45
CA SER A 88 5.74 -7.81 -3.36
C SER A 88 6.62 -6.59 -3.11
N ASP A 89 7.86 -6.56 -3.64
CA ASP A 89 8.81 -5.48 -3.35
C ASP A 89 8.43 -4.19 -4.06
N TYR A 90 8.44 -3.10 -3.31
CA TYR A 90 8.30 -1.75 -3.84
C TYR A 90 9.54 -0.88 -3.60
N THR A 91 10.06 -0.84 -2.38
CA THR A 91 11.31 -0.12 -2.07
C THR A 91 12.38 -1.09 -1.59
N LEU A 92 13.55 -1.05 -2.23
CA LEU A 92 14.76 -1.74 -1.81
C LEU A 92 15.78 -0.71 -1.30
N ILE A 93 16.40 -0.97 -0.15
CA ILE A 93 17.44 -0.14 0.44
C ILE A 93 18.73 -0.96 0.48
N THR A 94 19.75 -0.55 -0.24
CA THR A 94 21.04 -1.26 -0.32
C THR A 94 22.05 -0.62 0.63
N LEU A 95 22.65 -1.41 1.52
CA LEU A 95 23.66 -0.93 2.50
C LEU A 95 25.09 -1.40 2.17
N THR A 96 25.24 -2.20 1.12
CA THR A 96 26.51 -2.75 0.64
C THR A 96 26.48 -2.81 -0.89
N ASP A 97 27.61 -3.08 -1.53
CA ASP A 97 27.62 -3.45 -2.93
C ASP A 97 26.73 -4.68 -3.16
N THR A 98 25.77 -4.58 -4.08
CA THR A 98 24.72 -5.58 -4.26
C THR A 98 24.39 -5.77 -5.74
N THR A 99 24.21 -7.01 -6.17
CA THR A 99 23.51 -7.34 -7.41
C THR A 99 22.03 -7.60 -7.13
N ILE A 100 21.15 -6.79 -7.70
CA ILE A 100 19.70 -6.96 -7.64
C ILE A 100 19.24 -7.63 -8.94
N THR A 101 18.69 -8.83 -8.82
CA THR A 101 18.06 -9.55 -9.93
C THR A 101 16.56 -9.27 -9.93
N MET A 102 16.08 -8.53 -10.92
CA MET A 102 14.66 -8.31 -11.16
C MET A 102 14.00 -9.59 -11.70
N PRO A 103 12.70 -9.81 -11.45
CA PRO A 103 11.95 -10.81 -12.20
C PRO A 103 11.87 -10.41 -13.68
N ASP A 104 11.45 -11.34 -14.52
CA ASP A 104 11.24 -11.07 -15.94
C ASP A 104 10.20 -9.94 -16.15
N ALA A 105 10.41 -9.14 -17.19
CA ALA A 105 9.54 -8.01 -17.49
C ALA A 105 8.15 -8.46 -17.95
N ALA A 106 8.03 -9.61 -18.63
CA ALA A 106 6.78 -10.17 -19.13
C ALA A 106 5.74 -10.41 -18.03
N ASN A 107 6.18 -10.91 -16.87
CA ASN A 107 5.34 -11.14 -15.69
C ASN A 107 5.28 -9.94 -14.74
N SER A 108 5.92 -8.82 -15.11
CA SER A 108 6.07 -7.64 -14.26
C SER A 108 5.52 -6.35 -14.89
N ILE A 109 4.84 -6.40 -16.04
CA ILE A 109 4.37 -5.20 -16.75
C ILE A 109 3.58 -4.26 -15.82
N GLY A 110 3.98 -2.99 -15.78
CA GLY A 110 3.40 -1.95 -14.92
C GLY A 110 4.02 -1.87 -13.52
N ARG A 111 4.83 -2.85 -13.13
CA ARG A 111 5.51 -2.86 -11.83
C ARG A 111 6.51 -1.73 -11.73
N VAL A 112 6.50 -1.03 -10.60
CA VAL A 112 7.46 0.01 -10.23
C VAL A 112 8.27 -0.46 -9.04
N LEU A 113 9.58 -0.27 -9.10
CA LEU A 113 10.51 -0.49 -7.99
C LEU A 113 11.35 0.75 -7.75
N VAL A 114 11.48 1.13 -6.48
CA VAL A 114 12.39 2.16 -6.01
C VAL A 114 13.58 1.49 -5.35
N ILE A 115 14.78 1.79 -5.80
CA ILE A 115 16.01 1.31 -5.16
C ILE A 115 16.69 2.53 -4.56
N LYS A 116 17.17 2.43 -3.32
CA LYS A 116 17.79 3.53 -2.56
C LYS A 116 19.16 3.13 -2.02
N ASN A 117 20.09 4.08 -2.05
CA ASN A 117 21.43 4.00 -1.49
C ASN A 117 21.61 5.11 -0.45
N PRO A 118 21.17 4.88 0.80
CA PRO A 118 21.10 5.94 1.81
C PRO A 118 22.47 6.49 2.23
N GLN A 119 23.56 5.80 1.88
CA GLN A 119 24.92 6.18 2.27
C GLN A 119 25.77 6.72 1.12
N ASN A 120 25.28 6.67 -0.12
CA ASN A 120 26.06 7.01 -1.32
C ASN A 120 27.44 6.33 -1.30
N GLN A 121 27.43 5.02 -1.05
CA GLN A 121 28.66 4.21 -0.92
C GLN A 121 28.59 2.91 -1.70
N SER A 122 27.39 2.37 -1.91
CA SER A 122 27.20 1.09 -2.61
C SER A 122 27.19 1.24 -4.14
N ILE A 123 27.91 0.34 -4.80
CA ILE A 123 27.72 0.02 -6.23
C ILE A 123 26.60 -1.02 -6.35
N VAL A 124 25.62 -0.76 -7.21
CA VAL A 124 24.51 -1.70 -7.43
C VAL A 124 24.45 -2.13 -8.87
N ASN A 125 24.52 -3.43 -9.10
CA ASN A 125 24.27 -4.00 -10.42
C ASN A 125 22.81 -4.46 -10.48
N ILE A 126 22.10 -4.07 -11.53
CA ILE A 126 20.72 -4.45 -11.75
C ILE A 126 20.67 -5.32 -13.00
N THR A 127 20.12 -6.52 -12.83
CA THR A 127 19.94 -7.51 -13.90
C THR A 127 18.52 -8.07 -13.85
N SER A 128 18.17 -8.94 -14.79
CA SER A 128 16.89 -9.67 -14.79
C SER A 128 17.12 -11.18 -14.78
N THR A 129 16.12 -11.93 -14.31
CA THR A 129 16.05 -13.38 -14.50
C THR A 129 15.89 -13.79 -15.96
N ASP A 130 15.29 -12.94 -16.81
CA ASP A 130 15.30 -13.15 -18.26
C ASP A 130 16.53 -12.45 -18.87
N PRO A 131 17.46 -13.19 -19.51
CA PRO A 131 18.62 -12.59 -20.16
C PRO A 131 18.28 -11.71 -21.37
N ASN A 132 17.04 -11.71 -21.83
CA ASN A 132 16.56 -10.86 -22.93
C ASN A 132 15.92 -9.56 -22.46
N ASP A 133 15.67 -9.40 -21.16
CA ASP A 133 15.22 -8.13 -20.64
C ASP A 133 16.27 -7.05 -20.86
N ARG A 134 15.78 -5.83 -21.06
CA ARG A 134 16.59 -4.64 -21.24
C ARG A 134 16.20 -3.58 -20.23
N PHE A 135 17.19 -2.90 -19.66
CA PHE A 135 17.08 -1.74 -18.80
C PHE A 135 17.54 -0.53 -19.60
N ASP A 136 16.62 0.32 -20.07
CA ASP A 136 16.89 1.42 -21.00
C ASP A 136 17.71 0.99 -22.25
N GLY A 137 17.47 -0.23 -22.74
CA GLY A 137 18.14 -0.79 -23.91
C GLY A 137 19.42 -1.59 -23.61
N ALA A 138 19.94 -1.56 -22.38
CA ALA A 138 21.09 -2.36 -21.95
C ALA A 138 20.65 -3.67 -21.27
N LEU A 139 21.51 -4.70 -21.22
CA LEU A 139 21.23 -5.99 -20.55
C LEU A 139 21.16 -5.90 -19.01
N GLY A 140 21.55 -4.77 -18.46
CA GLY A 140 21.59 -4.46 -17.05
C GLY A 140 22.07 -3.04 -16.86
N VAL A 141 22.02 -2.55 -15.62
CA VAL A 141 22.49 -1.21 -15.25
C VAL A 141 23.41 -1.34 -14.05
N GLN A 142 24.56 -0.67 -14.10
CA GLN A 142 25.38 -0.46 -12.93
C GLN A 142 25.16 0.96 -12.41
N LEU A 143 24.76 1.06 -11.16
CA LEU A 143 24.74 2.30 -10.42
C LEU A 143 26.08 2.41 -9.69
N ASN A 144 26.79 3.53 -9.85
CA ASN A 144 28.08 3.78 -9.19
C ASN A 144 27.89 4.00 -7.67
N ASN A 145 28.82 4.65 -6.96
CA ASN A 145 28.62 4.95 -5.54
C ASN A 145 28.05 6.35 -5.27
N SER A 146 27.70 7.13 -6.30
CA SER A 146 27.31 8.54 -6.16
C SER A 146 25.81 8.81 -6.33
N TRP A 147 25.00 7.78 -6.53
CA TRP A 147 23.54 7.87 -6.66
C TRP A 147 22.84 7.73 -5.30
N GLU A 148 21.66 8.35 -5.17
CA GLU A 148 20.85 8.28 -3.95
C GLU A 148 19.66 7.32 -4.11
N PHE A 149 19.00 7.37 -5.27
CA PHE A 149 17.91 6.45 -5.61
C PHE A 149 17.72 6.33 -7.13
N VAL A 150 17.09 5.24 -7.56
CA VAL A 150 16.57 5.04 -8.91
C VAL A 150 15.16 4.46 -8.84
N ILE A 151 14.32 4.83 -9.80
CA ILE A 151 12.97 4.31 -9.97
C ILE A 151 12.93 3.60 -11.32
N ILE A 152 12.55 2.33 -11.30
CA ILE A 152 12.54 1.48 -12.49
C ILE A 152 11.13 0.92 -12.67
N GLN A 153 10.65 0.90 -13.91
CA GLN A 153 9.35 0.37 -14.26
C GLN A 153 9.44 -0.64 -15.40
N ALA A 154 8.80 -1.79 -15.26
CA ALA A 154 8.59 -2.71 -16.39
C ALA A 154 7.47 -2.14 -17.29
N VAL A 155 7.79 -1.87 -18.55
CA VAL A 155 6.89 -1.19 -19.50
C VAL A 155 6.42 -2.09 -20.63
N THR A 156 7.21 -3.12 -20.99
CA THR A 156 6.84 -4.12 -22.01
C THR A 156 7.32 -5.50 -21.57
N THR A 157 7.09 -6.53 -22.38
CA THR A 157 7.49 -7.91 -22.08
C THR A 157 9.00 -8.14 -21.99
N GLN A 158 9.83 -7.18 -22.42
CA GLN A 158 11.30 -7.28 -22.39
C GLN A 158 11.99 -5.97 -21.98
N ALA A 159 11.24 -5.00 -21.44
CA ALA A 159 11.80 -3.68 -21.15
C ALA A 159 11.45 -3.21 -19.74
N TRP A 160 12.50 -2.94 -18.99
CA TRP A 160 12.55 -2.10 -17.81
C TRP A 160 13.06 -0.72 -18.21
N VAL A 161 12.40 0.33 -17.75
CA VAL A 161 12.78 1.72 -18.03
C VAL A 161 13.09 2.42 -16.73
N ILE A 162 14.18 3.18 -16.69
CA ILE A 162 14.46 4.08 -15.57
C ILE A 162 13.64 5.35 -15.77
N ILE A 163 12.66 5.56 -14.89
CA ILE A 163 11.70 6.67 -14.99
C ILE A 163 12.05 7.83 -14.05
N GLY A 164 13.10 7.69 -13.25
CA GLY A 164 13.59 8.74 -12.37
C GLY A 164 14.74 8.26 -11.50
N GLY A 165 15.50 9.22 -10.96
CA GLY A 165 16.62 8.93 -10.07
C GLY A 165 17.53 10.14 -9.91
N ASN A 166 18.52 10.02 -9.02
CA ASN A 166 19.55 11.03 -8.81
C ASN A 166 20.94 10.37 -8.86
N GLY A 167 21.86 10.94 -9.65
CA GLY A 167 23.27 10.59 -9.64
C GLY A 167 23.67 9.26 -10.31
N TYR A 168 22.78 8.63 -11.10
CA TYR A 168 23.11 7.40 -11.83
C TYR A 168 23.81 7.68 -13.17
N VAL A 169 24.69 6.76 -13.57
CA VAL A 169 25.37 6.77 -14.88
C VAL A 169 25.02 5.48 -15.59
N LEU A 170 24.47 5.57 -16.80
CA LEU A 170 24.25 4.41 -17.65
C LEU A 170 25.60 4.01 -18.26
N THR A 171 26.10 2.83 -17.91
CA THR A 171 27.24 2.23 -18.58
C THR A 171 26.71 1.37 -19.73
N ASN A 172 26.95 1.80 -20.98
CA ASN A 172 26.64 1.04 -22.19
C ASN A 172 27.58 -0.15 -22.38
#